data_AF-A0A537V9B5-F1
#
_entry.id   AF-A0A537V9B5-F1
#
_cell.length_a   1.000
_cell.length_b   1.000
_cell.length_c   1.000
_cell.angle_alpha   90.00
_cell.angle_beta   90.00
_cell.angle_gamma   90.00
#
_symmetry.space_group_name_H-M   'P 1'
#
loop_
_entity.id
_entity.type
_entity.pdbx_description
1 polymer ?
#
loop_
_entity_poly.entity_id
_entity_poly.type
_entity_poly.pdbx_seq_one_letter_code
_entity_poly.pdbx_strand_id
1 'polypeptide(L)'
;MSPLDVADNKPAADKERASPAYVPPLQRTEGQPPPIAAHGGLSYMSFDRDGDAGTAEALQDALAEIGEGEGQRVIEMIDKALPGPIKTKWGLGFRDYDECLKYIRQSNSIKAPAGGVALPLPYTVYERSSYSIVPSNAVWRDPERADIAAILRQNE
;
A
#
# COMPACT_ATOMS: atom_id res chain seq x y z
N MET A 1 -20.63 8.72 17.36
CA MET A 1 -20.37 9.26 16.00
C MET A 1 -19.34 8.35 15.39
N SER A 2 -19.65 7.74 14.25
CA SER A 2 -18.76 6.76 13.62
C SER A 2 -17.55 7.47 13.00
N PRO A 3 -16.35 6.86 12.96
CA PRO A 3 -15.15 7.41 12.32
C PRO A 3 -15.25 7.64 10.79
N LEU A 4 -16.46 7.59 10.23
CA LEU A 4 -16.75 7.50 8.79
C LEU A 4 -17.05 8.85 8.14
N ASP A 5 -17.17 9.93 8.91
CA ASP A 5 -17.36 11.28 8.37
C ASP A 5 -15.99 11.94 8.14
N VAL A 6 -15.25 11.45 7.14
CA VAL A 6 -14.08 12.17 6.64
C VAL A 6 -14.58 13.40 5.88
N ALA A 7 -14.63 14.52 6.61
CA ALA A 7 -15.12 15.80 6.12
C ALA A 7 -14.35 16.29 4.89
N ASP A 8 -15.12 16.75 3.90
CA ASP A 8 -14.72 17.36 2.64
C ASP A 8 -13.45 18.21 2.76
N ASN A 9 -12.46 17.93 1.92
CA ASN A 9 -11.34 18.83 1.65
C ASN A 9 -11.86 20.09 0.93
N LYS A 10 -12.42 21.05 1.65
CA LYS A 10 -12.78 22.36 1.07
C LYS A 10 -11.66 23.39 1.28
N PRO A 11 -10.88 23.75 0.24
CA PRO A 11 -10.24 25.05 0.20
C PRO A 11 -11.27 26.14 -0.12
N ALA A 12 -11.16 27.29 0.55
CA ALA A 12 -12.06 28.42 0.37
C ALA A 12 -11.92 29.10 -1.01
N ALA A 13 -13.08 29.39 -1.61
CA ALA A 13 -13.42 30.36 -2.64
C ALA A 13 -12.81 30.24 -4.07
N ASP A 14 -13.74 30.08 -5.04
CA ASP A 14 -13.63 30.35 -6.48
C ASP A 14 -12.32 29.96 -7.18
N LYS A 15 -12.21 28.68 -7.52
CA LYS A 15 -11.46 28.27 -8.71
C LYS A 15 -12.45 27.76 -9.75
N GLU A 16 -12.40 28.40 -10.92
CA GLU A 16 -12.95 27.88 -12.17
C GLU A 16 -12.84 26.35 -12.18
N ARG A 17 -13.98 25.66 -12.32
CA ARG A 17 -14.09 24.21 -12.19
C ARG A 17 -13.10 23.59 -13.18
N ALA A 18 -11.93 23.19 -12.68
CA ALA A 18 -10.88 22.66 -13.52
C ALA A 18 -11.46 21.48 -14.29
N SER A 19 -11.20 21.42 -15.60
CA SER A 19 -11.60 20.27 -16.41
C SER A 19 -11.18 18.99 -15.71
N PRO A 20 -12.04 17.95 -15.67
CA PRO A 20 -11.71 16.71 -14.99
C PRO A 20 -10.39 16.18 -15.51
N ALA A 21 -9.53 15.71 -14.61
CA ALA A 21 -8.26 15.15 -15.00
C ALA A 21 -8.48 13.97 -15.95
N TYR A 22 -7.69 13.88 -17.01
CA TYR A 22 -7.78 12.75 -17.93
C TYR A 22 -7.31 11.48 -17.21
N VAL A 23 -8.22 10.51 -17.10
CA VAL A 23 -7.91 9.17 -16.57
C VAL A 23 -8.04 8.16 -17.72
N PRO A 24 -6.97 7.41 -18.05
CA PRO A 24 -7.07 6.38 -19.08
C PRO A 24 -7.99 5.25 -18.61
N PRO A 25 -8.81 4.67 -19.50
CA PRO A 25 -9.62 3.51 -19.16
C PRO A 25 -8.71 2.31 -18.83
N LEU A 26 -9.16 1.46 -17.91
CA LEU A 26 -8.46 0.22 -17.57
C LEU A 26 -8.34 -0.68 -18.82
N GLN A 27 -7.11 -0.99 -19.22
CA GLN A 27 -6.82 -1.92 -20.30
C GLN A 27 -6.35 -3.25 -19.71
N ARG A 28 -6.92 -4.37 -20.17
CA ARG A 28 -6.54 -5.73 -19.78
C ARG A 28 -6.28 -6.55 -21.03
N THR A 29 -5.25 -7.40 -20.99
CA THR A 29 -4.99 -8.36 -22.06
C THR A 29 -6.07 -9.45 -22.04
N GLU A 30 -6.53 -9.88 -23.22
CA GLU A 30 -7.51 -10.96 -23.33
C GLU A 30 -7.02 -12.23 -22.62
N GLY A 31 -7.90 -12.84 -21.81
CA GLY A 31 -7.58 -14.01 -21.00
C GLY A 31 -6.82 -13.71 -19.69
N GLN A 32 -6.39 -12.47 -19.44
CA GLN A 32 -5.72 -12.10 -18.19
C GLN A 32 -6.72 -12.08 -17.02
N PRO A 33 -6.40 -12.66 -15.84
CA PRO A 33 -7.25 -12.53 -14.64
C PRO A 33 -7.36 -11.07 -14.16
N PRO A 34 -8.33 -10.74 -13.30
CA PRO A 34 -8.41 -9.40 -12.70
C PRO A 34 -7.13 -9.04 -11.95
N PRO A 35 -6.70 -7.76 -11.98
CA PRO A 35 -5.51 -7.34 -11.25
C PRO A 35 -5.73 -7.50 -9.75
N ILE A 36 -4.67 -7.88 -9.03
CA ILE A 36 -4.63 -7.86 -7.57
C ILE A 36 -4.21 -6.45 -7.17
N ALA A 37 -5.17 -5.53 -7.15
CA ALA A 37 -4.96 -4.13 -6.84
C ALA A 37 -6.23 -3.53 -6.23
N ALA A 38 -6.07 -2.50 -5.40
CA ALA A 38 -7.19 -1.66 -4.95
C ALA A 38 -7.98 -1.15 -6.17
N HIS A 39 -9.30 -1.03 -6.00
CA HIS A 39 -10.21 -0.53 -7.05
C HIS A 39 -10.10 -1.23 -8.40
N GLY A 40 -9.70 -2.51 -8.42
CA GLY A 40 -9.53 -3.25 -9.67
C GLY A 40 -8.45 -2.67 -10.59
N GLY A 41 -7.47 -1.94 -10.03
CA GLY A 41 -6.37 -1.33 -10.78
C GLY A 41 -6.69 0.02 -11.40
N LEU A 42 -7.81 0.64 -11.04
CA LEU A 42 -8.10 2.03 -11.41
C LEU A 42 -7.14 2.98 -10.70
N SER A 43 -6.73 4.04 -11.40
CA SER A 43 -5.96 5.12 -10.79
C SER A 43 -6.81 5.83 -9.73
N TYR A 44 -6.21 6.25 -8.62
CA TYR A 44 -6.90 7.07 -7.61
C TYR A 44 -7.44 8.37 -8.18
N MET A 45 -6.84 8.90 -9.25
CA MET A 45 -7.38 10.05 -9.99
C MET A 45 -8.79 9.82 -10.54
N SER A 46 -9.25 8.56 -10.68
CA SER A 46 -10.63 8.25 -11.06
C SER A 46 -11.65 8.67 -10.00
N PHE A 47 -11.20 8.88 -8.76
CA PHE A 47 -12.00 9.30 -7.61
C PHE A 47 -11.75 10.76 -7.23
N ASP A 48 -11.14 11.54 -8.12
CA ASP A 48 -10.88 12.97 -7.92
C ASP A 48 -12.17 13.73 -7.59
N ARG A 49 -12.16 14.42 -6.45
CA ARG A 49 -13.23 15.33 -6.02
C ARG A 49 -12.61 16.68 -5.72
N ASP A 50 -13.14 17.71 -6.36
CA ASP A 50 -12.71 19.10 -6.18
C ASP A 50 -11.19 19.33 -6.39
N GLY A 51 -10.55 18.49 -7.23
CA GLY A 51 -9.14 18.62 -7.59
C GLY A 51 -8.17 18.02 -6.56
N ASP A 52 -8.64 17.10 -5.72
CA ASP A 52 -7.82 16.38 -4.74
C ASP A 52 -7.04 15.19 -5.33
N ALA A 53 -7.26 14.88 -6.62
CA ALA A 53 -6.63 13.77 -7.35
C ALA A 53 -6.86 12.39 -6.72
N GLY A 54 -7.94 12.22 -5.94
CA GLY A 54 -8.28 10.98 -5.25
C GLY A 54 -7.57 10.78 -3.91
N THR A 55 -6.95 11.83 -3.37
CA THR A 55 -6.24 11.78 -2.08
C THR A 55 -7.18 11.38 -0.94
N ALA A 56 -8.42 11.89 -0.93
CA ALA A 56 -9.39 11.54 0.10
C ALA A 56 -9.75 10.04 0.07
N GLU A 57 -9.95 9.47 -1.12
CA GLU A 57 -10.25 8.05 -1.30
C GLU A 57 -9.08 7.17 -0.85
N ALA A 58 -7.84 7.52 -1.24
CA ALA A 58 -6.65 6.78 -0.81
C ALA A 58 -6.45 6.81 0.71
N LEU A 59 -6.77 7.94 1.35
CA LEU A 59 -6.72 8.06 2.80
C LEU A 59 -7.78 7.20 3.49
N GLN A 60 -8.99 7.15 2.93
CA GLN A 60 -10.07 6.29 3.44
C GLN A 60 -9.69 4.81 3.35
N ASP A 61 -9.15 4.36 2.22
CA ASP A 61 -8.70 2.97 2.06
C ASP A 61 -7.57 2.62 3.02
N ALA A 62 -6.61 3.52 3.21
CA ALA A 62 -5.52 3.32 4.17
C ALA A 62 -6.07 3.16 5.60
N LEU A 63 -7.01 4.01 6.02
CA LEU A 63 -7.64 3.91 7.34
C LEU A 63 -8.49 2.65 7.49
N ALA A 64 -9.20 2.24 6.44
CA ALA A 64 -9.97 1.00 6.43
C ALA A 64 -9.05 -0.22 6.59
N GLU A 65 -7.94 -0.27 5.86
CA GLU A 65 -6.96 -1.36 5.95
C GLU A 65 -6.30 -1.42 7.34
N ILE A 66 -5.97 -0.28 7.93
CA ILE A 66 -5.50 -0.20 9.33
C ILE A 66 -6.58 -0.72 10.29
N GLY A 67 -7.84 -0.34 10.06
CA GLY A 67 -8.99 -0.79 10.84
C GLY A 67 -9.25 -2.30 10.78
N GLU A 68 -8.85 -2.98 9.69
CA GLU A 68 -8.92 -4.45 9.59
C GLU A 68 -7.94 -5.14 10.57
N GLY A 69 -6.87 -4.46 11.01
CA GLY A 69 -5.88 -4.99 11.96
C GLY A 69 -4.92 -6.04 11.37
N GLU A 70 -5.01 -6.33 10.07
CA GLU A 70 -4.16 -7.32 9.41
C GLU A 70 -2.70 -6.90 9.36
N GLY A 71 -2.41 -5.60 9.29
CA GLY A 71 -1.06 -5.06 9.45
C GLY A 71 -0.43 -5.49 10.78
N GLN A 72 -1.13 -5.21 11.88
CA GLN A 72 -0.68 -5.58 13.21
C GLN A 72 -0.52 -7.11 13.37
N ARG A 73 -1.46 -7.89 12.83
CA ARG A 73 -1.37 -9.36 12.84
C ARG A 73 -0.12 -9.87 12.12
N VAL A 74 0.23 -9.30 10.97
CA VAL A 74 1.42 -9.70 10.22
C VAL A 74 2.70 -9.26 10.92
N ILE A 75 2.75 -8.05 11.47
CA ILE A 75 3.88 -7.59 12.30
C ILE A 75 4.11 -8.55 13.46
N GLU A 76 3.06 -8.90 14.20
CA GLU A 76 3.17 -9.86 15.29
C GLU A 76 3.61 -11.25 14.84
N MET A 77 3.13 -11.71 13.68
CA MET A 77 3.55 -12.98 13.09
C MET A 77 5.05 -12.96 12.75
N ILE A 78 5.54 -11.87 12.16
CA ILE A 78 6.95 -11.67 11.82
C ILE A 78 7.80 -11.61 13.11
N ASP A 79 7.36 -10.88 14.13
CA ASP A 79 8.07 -10.76 15.41
C ASP A 79 8.20 -12.08 16.15
N LYS A 80 7.13 -12.89 16.13
CA LYS A 80 7.08 -14.22 16.77
C LYS A 80 7.68 -15.33 15.89
N ALA A 81 8.00 -15.06 14.62
CA ALA A 81 8.55 -16.06 13.71
C ALA A 81 9.97 -16.47 14.16
N LEU A 82 10.24 -17.77 14.07
CA LEU A 82 11.59 -18.31 14.25
C LEU A 82 12.53 -17.72 13.20
N PRO A 83 13.82 -17.50 13.53
CA PRO A 83 14.80 -17.06 12.55
C PRO A 83 14.86 -18.00 11.35
N GLY A 84 14.81 -17.44 10.14
CA GLY A 84 14.83 -18.21 8.88
C GLY A 84 13.60 -17.95 7.99
N PRO A 85 13.43 -18.76 6.93
CA PRO A 85 12.41 -18.49 5.92
C PRO A 85 11.00 -18.72 6.46
N ILE A 86 10.14 -17.73 6.28
CA ILE A 86 8.70 -17.76 6.60
C ILE A 86 7.96 -18.24 5.36
N LYS A 87 7.11 -19.26 5.50
CA LYS A 87 6.28 -19.76 4.39
C LYS A 87 5.06 -18.85 4.22
N THR A 88 4.96 -18.20 3.07
CA THR A 88 3.86 -17.30 2.68
C THR A 88 3.07 -17.91 1.53
N LYS A 89 1.96 -17.28 1.11
CA LYS A 89 1.22 -17.74 -0.09
C LYS A 89 2.02 -17.55 -1.39
N TRP A 90 2.97 -16.62 -1.38
CA TRP A 90 3.79 -16.26 -2.55
C TRP A 90 5.16 -16.95 -2.59
N GLY A 91 5.49 -17.74 -1.57
CA GLY A 91 6.78 -18.43 -1.45
C GLY A 91 7.46 -18.16 -0.11
N LEU A 92 8.79 -18.29 -0.10
CA LEU A 92 9.58 -18.00 1.10
C LEU A 92 9.76 -16.49 1.24
N GLY A 93 9.35 -15.97 2.39
CA GLY A 93 9.64 -14.59 2.81
C GLY A 93 10.56 -14.57 4.02
N PHE A 94 11.07 -13.40 4.36
CA PHE A 94 12.01 -13.20 5.47
C PHE A 94 11.56 -12.03 6.33
N ARG A 95 12.04 -11.95 7.58
CA ARG A 95 11.71 -10.83 8.47
C ARG A 95 12.42 -9.55 8.04
N ASP A 96 13.67 -9.70 7.64
CA ASP A 96 14.52 -8.60 7.23
C ASP A 96 15.34 -8.96 5.98
N TYR A 97 15.95 -7.92 5.43
CA TYR A 97 16.78 -8.01 4.24
C TYR A 97 18.05 -8.85 4.47
N ASP A 98 18.65 -8.77 5.65
CA ASP A 98 19.92 -9.44 5.97
C ASP A 98 19.74 -10.95 6.09
N GLU A 99 18.63 -11.42 6.67
CA GLU A 99 18.22 -12.82 6.73
C GLU A 99 17.96 -13.37 5.32
N CYS A 100 17.27 -12.61 4.47
CA CYS A 100 17.06 -12.97 3.07
C CYS A 100 18.41 -13.14 2.34
N LEU A 101 19.30 -12.15 2.44
CA LEU A 101 20.63 -12.22 1.83
C LEU A 101 21.47 -13.38 2.38
N LYS A 102 21.44 -13.59 3.69
CA LYS A 102 22.16 -14.68 4.34
C LYS A 102 21.65 -16.03 3.83
N TYR A 103 20.34 -16.20 3.72
CA TYR A 103 19.74 -17.41 3.16
C TYR A 103 20.17 -17.63 1.71
N ILE A 104 20.13 -16.60 0.86
CA ILE A 104 20.56 -16.69 -0.54
C ILE A 104 22.04 -17.10 -0.63
N ARG A 105 22.91 -16.46 0.16
CA ARG A 105 24.36 -16.75 0.18
C ARG A 105 24.68 -18.15 0.69
N GLN A 106 23.95 -18.64 1.70
CA GLN A 106 24.20 -19.94 2.33
C GLN A 106 23.60 -21.11 1.57
N SER A 107 22.39 -20.94 1.03
CA SER A 107 21.65 -22.02 0.38
C SER A 107 22.29 -22.43 -0.95
N ASN A 108 22.96 -21.50 -1.65
CA ASN A 108 23.49 -21.67 -3.01
C ASN A 108 22.46 -22.33 -3.96
N SER A 109 21.17 -22.21 -3.61
CA SER A 109 20.04 -22.94 -4.19
C SER A 109 19.38 -22.14 -5.30
N ILE A 110 19.67 -20.84 -5.36
CA ILE A 110 19.22 -19.94 -6.42
C ILE A 110 20.26 -20.00 -7.54
N LYS A 111 20.05 -20.90 -8.49
CA LYS A 111 20.83 -20.97 -9.73
C LYS A 111 19.97 -20.46 -10.88
N ALA A 112 20.47 -19.46 -11.60
CA ALA A 112 19.83 -19.03 -12.82
C ALA A 112 19.87 -20.19 -13.85
N PRO A 113 18.77 -20.49 -14.54
CA PRO A 113 18.80 -21.44 -15.65
C PRO A 113 19.65 -20.89 -16.80
N ALA A 114 20.11 -21.75 -17.71
CA ALA A 114 20.90 -21.33 -18.86
C ALA A 114 20.14 -20.30 -19.71
N GLY A 115 20.73 -19.11 -19.89
CA GLY A 115 20.08 -17.99 -20.59
C GLY A 115 18.99 -17.26 -19.80
N GLY A 116 18.78 -17.60 -18.52
CA GLY A 116 17.77 -16.97 -17.67
C GLY A 116 18.37 -16.11 -16.56
N VAL A 117 17.48 -15.47 -15.80
CA VAL A 117 17.80 -14.66 -14.62
C VAL A 117 17.05 -15.26 -13.43
N ALA A 118 17.73 -15.35 -12.28
CA ALA A 118 17.06 -15.69 -11.03
C ALA A 118 16.63 -14.40 -10.33
N LEU A 119 15.36 -14.30 -9.95
CA LEU A 119 14.81 -13.14 -9.27
C LEU A 119 15.12 -13.19 -7.77
N PRO A 120 15.30 -12.02 -7.12
CA PRO A 120 15.47 -11.96 -5.66
C PRO A 120 14.23 -12.51 -4.95
N LEU A 121 14.44 -13.17 -3.81
CA LEU A 121 13.34 -13.60 -2.94
C LEU A 121 12.66 -12.38 -2.30
N PRO A 122 11.33 -12.42 -2.08
CA PRO A 122 10.65 -11.35 -1.37
C PRO A 122 11.16 -11.33 0.08
N TYR A 123 11.67 -10.18 0.52
CA TYR A 123 12.07 -9.99 1.92
C TYR A 123 10.93 -9.40 2.77
N THR A 124 9.75 -9.18 2.20
CA THR A 124 8.57 -8.65 2.90
C THR A 124 7.43 -9.65 2.78
N VAL A 125 6.86 -10.02 3.93
CA VAL A 125 5.79 -11.02 4.05
C VAL A 125 4.40 -10.38 4.00
N TYR A 126 4.31 -9.05 3.86
CA TYR A 126 3.04 -8.34 3.85
C TYR A 126 2.35 -8.41 2.48
N GLU A 127 1.13 -8.92 2.45
CA GLU A 127 0.42 -9.28 1.23
C GLU A 127 -0.74 -8.32 0.90
N ARG A 128 -0.88 -7.23 1.66
CA ARG A 128 -1.89 -6.19 1.46
C ARG A 128 -1.31 -5.03 0.66
N SER A 129 -2.18 -4.08 0.30
CA SER A 129 -1.74 -2.85 -0.31
C SER A 129 -0.78 -2.12 0.64
N SER A 130 0.04 -1.22 0.10
CA SER A 130 0.85 -0.34 0.93
C SER A 130 0.46 1.09 0.62
N TYR A 131 0.15 1.84 1.66
CA TYR A 131 -0.16 3.24 1.59
C TYR A 131 0.97 4.01 2.25
N SER A 132 1.39 5.11 1.60
CA SER A 132 2.37 6.03 2.16
C SER A 132 1.86 7.43 1.94
N ILE A 133 1.86 8.25 2.99
CA ILE A 133 1.34 9.61 2.92
C ILE A 133 2.54 10.54 3.00
N VAL A 134 2.83 11.18 1.87
CA VAL A 134 4.00 12.06 1.79
C VAL A 134 3.97 13.15 2.88
N PRO A 135 5.12 13.51 3.48
CA PRO A 135 5.19 14.50 4.57
C PRO A 135 4.63 15.89 4.21
N SER A 136 4.50 16.20 2.93
CA SER A 136 3.90 17.45 2.43
C SER A 136 2.37 17.45 2.47
N ASN A 137 1.71 16.33 2.75
CA ASN A 137 0.25 16.27 2.82
C ASN A 137 -0.28 17.14 3.97
N ALA A 138 -1.41 17.81 3.73
CA ALA A 138 -2.03 18.71 4.71
C ALA A 138 -2.47 17.99 6.00
N VAL A 139 -2.79 16.69 5.93
CA VAL A 139 -3.23 15.89 7.10
C VAL A 139 -2.24 15.97 8.27
N TRP A 140 -0.95 16.18 7.99
CA TRP A 140 0.09 16.25 9.02
C TRP A 140 0.09 17.57 9.82
N ARG A 141 -0.49 18.64 9.26
CA ARG A 141 -0.48 19.99 9.85
C ARG A 141 -1.88 20.48 10.23
N ASP A 142 -2.91 19.79 9.77
CA ASP A 142 -4.30 20.13 10.04
C ASP A 142 -4.68 19.72 11.48
N PRO A 143 -4.97 20.69 12.38
CA PRO A 143 -5.34 20.39 13.76
C PRO A 143 -6.67 19.64 13.87
N GLU A 144 -7.58 19.79 12.89
CA GLU A 144 -8.87 19.09 12.90
C GLU A 144 -8.72 17.60 12.57
N ARG A 145 -7.56 17.19 12.04
CA ARG A 145 -7.25 15.82 11.64
C ARG A 145 -6.14 15.19 12.48
N ALA A 146 -5.87 15.74 13.65
CA ALA A 146 -4.81 15.27 14.53
C ALA A 146 -4.93 13.77 14.89
N ASP A 147 -6.16 13.29 15.11
CA ASP A 147 -6.41 11.88 15.43
C ASP A 147 -6.08 10.95 14.24
N ILE A 148 -6.47 11.35 13.03
CA ILE A 148 -6.16 10.63 11.79
C ILE A 148 -4.64 10.60 11.59
N ALA A 149 -3.97 11.74 11.74
CA ALA A 149 -2.51 11.83 11.64
C ALA A 149 -1.81 10.93 12.67
N ALA A 150 -2.35 10.81 13.89
CA ALA A 150 -1.78 9.95 14.92
C ALA A 150 -1.89 8.46 14.54
N ILE A 151 -3.04 8.01 14.01
CA ILE A 151 -3.24 6.63 13.54
C ILE A 151 -2.28 6.30 12.40
N LEU A 152 -2.16 7.21 11.42
CA LEU A 152 -1.27 7.02 10.27
C LEU A 152 0.19 6.91 10.70
N ARG A 153 0.67 7.75 11.62
CA ARG A 153 2.05 7.70 12.13
C ARG A 153 2.43 6.39 12.81
N GLN A 154 1.45 5.65 13.35
CA GLN A 154 1.70 4.37 13.99
C GLN A 154 1.82 3.22 12.97
N ASN A 155 1.34 3.44 11.75
CA ASN A 155 1.23 2.41 10.71
C ASN A 155 2.07 2.70 9.45
N GLU A 156 2.84 3.80 9.43
CA GLU A 156 3.96 4.04 8.50
C GLU A 156 5.25 3.39 9.03
#